data_AF-A0A5C6UQ52-F1
#
_entry.id   AF-A0A5C6UQ52-F1
#
_cell.length_a   1.000
_cell.length_b   1.000
_cell.length_c   1.000
_cell.angle_alpha   90.00
_cell.angle_beta   90.00
_cell.angle_gamma   90.00
#
_symmetry.space_group_name_H-M   'P 1'
#
loop_
_entity.id
_entity.type
_entity.pdbx_description
1 polymer ?
#
loop_
_entity_poly.entity_id
_entity_poly.type
_entity_poly.pdbx_seq_one_letter_code
_entity_poly.pdbx_strand_id
1 'polypeptide(L)'
;MTNAMTSFKNWLGRTALAGALSLGALSLGAAGCGSYEDSGIGSEDNPGFDAGNEPNPGEPVPSLGEAEQALIAHDVAAARAMYQERLELNPADGDAAAGRAICDLLLVPGMVEVGRLLTESLGAAEPLNAADVIYGNEGLLYWASRGARWADDGQYQGIRSLLAPELPWELEELTSITRFVEGLDEPGDTLARHLVSIANALGGLDAQLQVAIDDPDFVRFYVPGEVFHDPSLSLTLGRAELATIQAALQVVRAALYALSAYEHRWTLEGAFGAWRQDVNLDDERYVAGYTPTDYTVSYLDARLFRRVAQPDRLQASRTSLREALSRARDALRMGLTSEVQTTLRWEQPTVENIQRIDELFSALTGALYEPTALPYSDPAVMLNLSPFFEGGRTLPPEMSWMVRTEDPTRLDEGQAIGEGFLWESNPEALDVVLRQGVVEGVRAQENVNVDLGEGGLGGFIEALAGAYVEAVQDVYFTTR
;
A
#
# COMPACT_ATOMS: atom_id res chain seq x y z
N MET A 1 -1.25 -4.90 -31.68
CA MET A 1 0.17 -5.31 -31.60
C MET A 1 0.98 -4.10 -31.18
N THR A 2 1.06 -3.90 -29.87
CA THR A 2 1.89 -2.88 -29.21
C THR A 2 2.49 -3.61 -28.04
N ASN A 3 3.80 -3.90 -28.12
CA ASN A 3 4.53 -4.65 -27.11
C ASN A 3 4.53 -3.88 -25.78
N ALA A 4 4.01 -4.49 -24.72
CA ALA A 4 4.21 -4.04 -23.35
C ALA A 4 5.68 -4.36 -22.96
N MET A 5 6.57 -3.42 -23.27
CA MET A 5 7.98 -3.43 -22.88
C MET A 5 8.13 -2.76 -21.51
N THR A 6 8.42 -3.52 -20.47
CA THR A 6 8.74 -3.00 -19.13
C THR A 6 10.26 -2.89 -18.98
N SER A 7 10.81 -1.67 -19.13
CA SER A 7 12.24 -1.38 -18.85
C SER A 7 12.54 -1.49 -17.36
N PHE A 8 13.59 -2.21 -16.96
CA PHE A 8 14.02 -2.37 -15.56
C PHE A 8 14.46 -1.05 -14.88
N LYS A 9 14.83 -0.02 -15.64
CA LYS A 9 15.05 1.34 -15.12
C LYS A 9 13.75 2.01 -14.69
N ASN A 10 12.70 1.81 -15.50
CA ASN A 10 11.36 2.21 -15.13
C ASN A 10 10.78 1.29 -14.05
N TRP A 11 11.25 0.04 -13.92
CA TRP A 11 10.82 -0.87 -12.87
C TRP A 11 11.49 -0.52 -11.54
N LEU A 12 12.79 -0.76 -11.29
CA LEU A 12 13.44 -0.47 -9.99
C LEU A 12 13.36 1.01 -9.58
N GLY A 13 13.50 1.94 -10.53
CA GLY A 13 13.39 3.37 -10.26
C GLY A 13 11.97 3.80 -9.90
N ARG A 14 10.94 3.25 -10.58
CA ARG A 14 9.54 3.51 -10.22
C ARG A 14 8.97 2.50 -9.23
N THR A 15 9.66 1.45 -8.80
CA THR A 15 9.14 0.43 -7.87
C THR A 15 9.83 0.54 -6.51
N ALA A 16 11.03 1.15 -6.44
CA ALA A 16 11.57 1.74 -5.22
C ALA A 16 10.94 3.12 -4.94
N LEU A 17 10.80 3.99 -5.96
CA LEU A 17 10.12 5.28 -5.82
C LEU A 17 8.60 5.12 -5.74
N ALA A 18 7.94 4.27 -6.54
CA ALA A 18 6.55 3.88 -6.27
C ALA A 18 6.43 2.76 -5.26
N GLY A 19 7.49 2.25 -4.62
CA GLY A 19 7.37 1.53 -3.34
C GLY A 19 7.22 2.53 -2.20
N ALA A 20 8.04 3.58 -2.22
CA ALA A 20 7.95 4.73 -1.33
C ALA A 20 6.71 5.60 -1.58
N LEU A 21 6.24 5.72 -2.84
CA LEU A 21 5.05 6.48 -3.23
C LEU A 21 3.78 5.61 -3.30
N SER A 22 3.85 4.28 -3.50
CA SER A 22 2.65 3.42 -3.36
C SER A 22 2.24 3.21 -1.91
N LEU A 23 3.11 3.45 -0.93
CA LEU A 23 2.65 3.58 0.45
C LEU A 23 1.82 4.85 0.67
N GLY A 24 1.97 5.86 -0.20
CA GLY A 24 1.09 7.03 -0.28
C GLY A 24 -0.04 6.92 -1.32
N ALA A 25 0.01 5.95 -2.23
CA ALA A 25 -1.01 5.72 -3.28
C ALA A 25 -1.87 4.46 -3.04
N LEU A 26 -1.50 3.57 -2.12
CA LEU A 26 -2.38 2.54 -1.57
C LEU A 26 -3.40 3.15 -0.57
N SER A 27 -3.27 4.44 -0.27
CA SER A 27 -4.30 5.29 0.36
C SER A 27 -5.13 6.11 -0.63
N LEU A 28 -4.82 6.10 -1.94
CA LEU A 28 -5.52 6.86 -2.98
C LEU A 28 -5.42 6.12 -4.32
N GLY A 29 -6.41 5.28 -4.61
CA GLY A 29 -6.37 4.36 -5.74
C GLY A 29 -6.78 4.91 -7.09
N ALA A 30 -6.57 4.02 -8.06
CA ALA A 30 -7.21 3.85 -9.37
C ALA A 30 -7.68 5.11 -10.13
N ALA A 31 -6.88 5.54 -11.11
CA ALA A 31 -7.31 6.40 -12.21
C ALA A 31 -7.95 5.58 -13.36
N GLY A 32 -9.11 6.02 -13.87
CA GLY A 32 -9.78 5.41 -15.04
C GLY A 32 -11.18 5.98 -15.40
N CYS A 33 -11.18 7.07 -16.18
CA CYS A 33 -12.27 7.97 -16.63
C CYS A 33 -13.62 7.40 -17.17
N GLY A 34 -14.69 8.23 -17.13
CA GLY A 34 -15.85 8.18 -18.08
C GLY A 34 -17.31 8.44 -17.56
N SER A 35 -17.65 9.66 -17.12
CA SER A 35 -18.93 10.42 -17.21
C SER A 35 -20.38 9.85 -17.00
N TYR A 36 -21.14 10.53 -16.09
CA TYR A 36 -22.60 10.91 -16.01
C TYR A 36 -23.69 9.80 -15.90
N GLU A 37 -24.79 9.82 -15.11
CA GLU A 37 -25.65 10.86 -14.47
C GLU A 37 -26.49 10.28 -13.27
N ASP A 38 -26.55 11.02 -12.15
CA ASP A 38 -27.63 11.30 -11.15
C ASP A 38 -28.41 10.26 -10.26
N SER A 39 -28.40 10.56 -8.94
CA SER A 39 -29.49 10.58 -7.92
C SER A 39 -29.55 9.57 -6.73
N GLY A 40 -29.14 10.04 -5.53
CA GLY A 40 -30.02 10.24 -4.35
C GLY A 40 -30.16 9.21 -3.19
N ILE A 41 -29.75 9.66 -1.97
CA ILE A 41 -30.40 9.53 -0.63
C ILE A 41 -29.93 8.42 0.35
N GLY A 42 -29.02 8.79 1.29
CA GLY A 42 -29.13 8.88 2.78
C GLY A 42 -29.56 7.70 3.68
N SER A 43 -28.75 7.36 4.70
CA SER A 43 -29.11 7.39 6.16
C SER A 43 -28.05 6.76 7.09
N GLU A 44 -27.94 7.36 8.28
CA GLU A 44 -27.04 7.14 9.41
C GLU A 44 -27.38 5.88 10.24
N ASP A 45 -26.38 5.23 10.85
CA ASP A 45 -26.40 4.76 12.26
C ASP A 45 -25.07 4.03 12.63
N ASN A 46 -24.38 4.56 13.63
CA ASN A 46 -23.05 4.18 14.12
C ASN A 46 -23.16 3.30 15.40
N PRO A 47 -22.36 2.25 15.58
CA PRO A 47 -22.07 1.78 16.94
C PRO A 47 -20.57 1.56 17.23
N GLY A 48 -20.16 2.13 18.37
CA GLY A 48 -18.81 2.11 18.91
C GLY A 48 -18.36 0.78 19.53
N PHE A 49 -17.03 0.70 19.67
CA PHE A 49 -16.25 -0.39 20.24
C PHE A 49 -16.52 -0.60 21.75
N ASP A 50 -17.13 -1.73 22.12
CA ASP A 50 -17.09 -2.24 23.50
C ASP A 50 -16.05 -3.37 23.61
N ALA A 51 -14.89 -3.02 24.18
CA ALA A 51 -13.87 -3.96 24.58
C ALA A 51 -14.17 -4.48 26.00
N GLY A 52 -14.55 -5.75 26.12
CA GLY A 52 -14.48 -6.46 27.40
C GLY A 52 -15.68 -7.36 27.70
N ASN A 53 -15.78 -8.50 27.03
CA ASN A 53 -16.49 -9.65 27.58
C ASN A 53 -15.50 -10.82 27.65
N GLU A 54 -15.13 -11.21 28.87
CA GLU A 54 -14.51 -12.52 29.11
C GLU A 54 -15.58 -13.60 28.83
N PRO A 55 -15.26 -14.67 28.09
CA PRO A 55 -16.26 -15.68 27.73
C PRO A 55 -16.77 -16.41 28.98
N ASN A 56 -18.09 -16.42 29.14
CA ASN A 56 -18.76 -17.13 30.22
C ASN A 56 -18.61 -18.65 30.02
N PRO A 57 -18.11 -19.41 31.02
CA PRO A 57 -17.94 -20.86 30.90
C PRO A 57 -19.32 -21.54 30.90
N GLY A 58 -19.86 -21.81 29.71
CA GLY A 58 -21.15 -22.45 29.52
C GLY A 58 -21.89 -22.08 28.23
N GLU A 59 -21.44 -21.06 27.51
CA GLU A 59 -21.98 -20.73 26.19
C GLU A 59 -21.46 -21.72 25.12
N PRO A 60 -22.31 -22.15 24.17
CA PRO A 60 -21.86 -22.98 23.07
C PRO A 60 -20.86 -22.21 22.22
N VAL A 61 -19.75 -22.87 21.86
CA VAL A 61 -18.73 -22.32 20.97
C VAL A 61 -19.41 -21.85 19.67
N PRO A 62 -19.19 -20.60 19.23
CA PRO A 62 -19.75 -20.12 17.98
C PRO A 62 -19.38 -21.04 16.82
N SER A 63 -20.37 -21.35 16.00
CA SER A 63 -20.17 -22.08 14.75
C SER A 63 -19.52 -21.18 13.71
N LEU A 64 -18.75 -21.76 12.77
CA LEU A 64 -18.19 -21.00 11.65
C LEU A 64 -19.28 -20.30 10.83
N GLY A 65 -20.47 -20.91 10.70
CA GLY A 65 -21.62 -20.32 10.02
C GLY A 65 -22.20 -19.09 10.71
N GLU A 66 -22.12 -18.99 12.05
CA GLU A 66 -22.51 -17.77 12.77
C GLU A 66 -21.52 -16.63 12.50
N ALA A 67 -20.23 -16.92 12.44
CA ALA A 67 -19.21 -15.94 12.08
C ALA A 67 -19.33 -15.47 10.61
N GLU A 68 -19.63 -16.38 9.69
CA GLU A 68 -19.95 -16.04 8.29
C GLU A 68 -21.21 -15.16 8.19
N GLN A 69 -22.25 -15.45 8.98
CA GLN A 69 -23.47 -14.64 9.01
C GLN A 69 -23.22 -13.23 9.53
N ALA A 70 -22.32 -13.07 10.52
CA ALA A 70 -21.87 -11.77 11.00
C ALA A 70 -21.11 -10.99 9.92
N LEU A 71 -20.23 -11.66 9.15
CA LEU A 71 -19.57 -11.05 7.98
C LEU A 71 -20.56 -10.57 6.91
N ILE A 72 -21.58 -11.37 6.59
CA ILE A 72 -22.66 -10.99 5.66
C ILE A 72 -23.42 -9.74 6.15
N ALA A 73 -23.56 -9.60 7.47
CA ALA A 73 -24.20 -8.45 8.11
C ALA A 73 -23.27 -7.25 8.31
N HIS A 74 -22.05 -7.27 7.75
CA HIS A 74 -21.01 -6.25 7.92
C HIS A 74 -20.52 -6.06 9.36
N ASP A 75 -20.83 -6.99 10.27
CA ASP A 75 -20.35 -6.98 11.64
C ASP A 75 -19.03 -7.76 11.77
N VAL A 76 -17.96 -7.17 11.22
CA VAL A 76 -16.62 -7.76 11.22
C VAL A 76 -16.07 -7.92 12.64
N ALA A 77 -16.43 -7.01 13.55
CA ALA A 77 -15.99 -7.06 14.94
C ALA A 77 -16.58 -8.27 15.68
N ALA A 78 -17.88 -8.55 15.50
CA ALA A 78 -18.51 -9.74 16.06
C ALA A 78 -17.95 -11.02 15.42
N ALA A 79 -17.80 -11.06 14.08
CA ALA A 79 -17.20 -12.21 13.40
C ALA A 79 -15.80 -12.52 13.93
N ARG A 80 -14.97 -11.49 14.09
CA ARG A 80 -13.63 -11.59 14.71
C ARG A 80 -13.69 -12.18 16.11
N ALA A 81 -14.60 -11.71 16.96
CA ALA A 81 -14.76 -12.21 18.32
C ALA A 81 -15.11 -13.70 18.33
N MET A 82 -16.04 -14.13 17.46
CA MET A 82 -16.41 -15.53 17.31
C MET A 82 -15.23 -16.41 16.88
N TYR A 83 -14.42 -15.97 15.91
CA TYR A 83 -13.20 -16.70 15.54
C TYR A 83 -12.18 -16.73 16.68
N GLN A 84 -12.06 -15.65 17.45
CA GLN A 84 -11.17 -15.60 18.62
C GLN A 84 -11.59 -16.60 19.70
N GLU A 85 -12.88 -16.67 20.05
CA GLU A 85 -13.39 -17.64 21.03
C GLU A 85 -13.09 -19.09 20.62
N ARG A 86 -13.19 -19.39 19.33
CA ARG A 86 -12.80 -20.71 18.79
C ARG A 86 -11.32 -20.98 18.98
N LEU A 87 -10.45 -20.01 18.70
CA LEU A 87 -9.00 -20.14 18.87
C LEU A 87 -8.57 -20.25 20.33
N GLU A 88 -9.33 -19.70 21.27
CA GLU A 88 -9.09 -19.90 22.71
C GLU A 88 -9.30 -21.35 23.14
N LEU A 89 -10.22 -22.05 22.48
CA LEU A 89 -10.52 -23.46 22.74
C LEU A 89 -9.62 -24.41 21.93
N ASN A 90 -9.35 -24.07 20.67
CA ASN A 90 -8.43 -24.79 19.81
C ASN A 90 -7.50 -23.80 19.08
N PRO A 91 -6.32 -23.49 19.65
CA PRO A 91 -5.36 -22.57 19.04
C PRO A 91 -4.81 -23.02 17.68
N ALA A 92 -5.03 -24.28 17.30
CA ALA A 92 -4.60 -24.85 16.02
C ALA A 92 -5.75 -24.96 14.99
N ASP A 93 -6.95 -24.42 15.28
CA ASP A 93 -8.06 -24.37 14.33
C ASP A 93 -7.72 -23.42 13.17
N GLY A 94 -7.34 -23.99 12.02
CA GLY A 94 -6.91 -23.22 10.86
C GLY A 94 -8.03 -22.39 10.22
N ASP A 95 -9.27 -22.88 10.22
CA ASP A 95 -10.42 -22.13 9.68
C ASP A 95 -10.69 -20.88 10.54
N ALA A 96 -10.66 -21.04 11.86
CA ALA A 96 -10.81 -19.91 12.78
C ALA A 96 -9.62 -18.94 12.71
N ALA A 97 -8.40 -19.44 12.52
CA ALA A 97 -7.21 -18.61 12.36
C ALA A 97 -7.26 -17.78 11.06
N ALA A 98 -7.69 -18.38 9.94
CA ALA A 98 -7.90 -17.69 8.68
C ALA A 98 -8.99 -16.62 8.81
N GLY A 99 -10.14 -16.99 9.36
CA GLY A 99 -11.27 -16.08 9.55
C GLY A 99 -10.92 -14.88 10.43
N ARG A 100 -10.25 -15.13 11.57
CA ARG A 100 -9.77 -14.05 12.43
C ARG A 100 -8.80 -13.13 11.72
N ALA A 101 -7.83 -13.68 10.98
CA ALA A 101 -6.83 -12.88 10.27
C ALA A 101 -7.46 -11.98 9.19
N ILE A 102 -8.46 -12.49 8.45
CA ILE A 102 -9.21 -11.71 7.47
C ILE A 102 -10.01 -10.60 8.16
N CYS A 103 -10.68 -10.89 9.27
CA CYS A 103 -11.40 -9.86 10.03
C CYS A 103 -10.45 -8.80 10.57
N ASP A 104 -9.31 -9.20 11.12
CA ASP A 104 -8.28 -8.28 11.61
C ASP A 104 -7.73 -7.38 10.48
N LEU A 105 -7.53 -7.93 9.27
CA LEU A 105 -7.12 -7.16 8.07
C LEU A 105 -8.15 -6.09 7.70
N LEU A 106 -9.43 -6.45 7.71
CA LEU A 106 -10.52 -5.51 7.47
C LEU A 106 -10.60 -4.46 8.59
N LEU A 107 -10.18 -4.76 9.80
CA LEU A 107 -10.22 -3.82 10.93
C LEU A 107 -8.95 -2.95 11.07
N VAL A 108 -7.96 -3.08 10.16
CA VAL A 108 -6.71 -2.30 10.21
C VAL A 108 -6.94 -0.79 10.34
N PRO A 109 -7.87 -0.14 9.60
CA PRO A 109 -8.09 1.30 9.73
C PRO A 109 -8.51 1.76 11.14
N GLY A 110 -9.15 0.88 11.93
CA GLY A 110 -9.62 1.16 13.29
C GLY A 110 -8.66 0.71 14.38
N MET A 111 -7.45 0.25 14.02
CA MET A 111 -6.44 -0.14 15.02
C MET A 111 -6.01 1.05 15.87
N VAL A 112 -5.73 0.82 17.15
CA VAL A 112 -5.27 1.87 18.08
C VAL A 112 -4.01 2.56 17.58
N GLU A 113 -3.09 1.82 16.95
CA GLU A 113 -1.85 2.35 16.37
C GLU A 113 -2.10 3.29 15.20
N VAL A 114 -3.09 2.99 14.36
CA VAL A 114 -3.55 3.88 13.28
C VAL A 114 -4.26 5.09 13.89
N GLY A 115 -5.14 4.88 14.86
CA GLY A 115 -5.79 5.95 15.61
C GLY A 115 -4.80 6.97 16.17
N ARG A 116 -3.72 6.51 16.81
CA ARG A 116 -2.65 7.39 17.31
C ARG A 116 -1.91 8.14 16.20
N LEU A 117 -1.63 7.49 15.06
CA LEU A 117 -1.04 8.18 13.92
C LEU A 117 -1.93 9.35 13.47
N LEU A 118 -3.24 9.11 13.38
CA LEU A 118 -4.20 10.12 12.93
C LEU A 118 -4.32 11.27 13.93
N THR A 119 -4.55 10.95 15.20
CA THR A 119 -4.83 11.97 16.23
C THR A 119 -3.57 12.70 16.70
N GLU A 120 -2.45 12.00 16.88
CA GLU A 120 -1.22 12.59 17.41
C GLU A 120 -0.36 13.23 16.31
N SER A 121 -0.38 12.74 15.06
CA SER A 121 0.49 13.26 13.99
C SER A 121 -0.21 13.96 12.83
N LEU A 122 -1.49 13.68 12.59
CA LEU A 122 -2.25 14.24 11.47
C LEU A 122 -3.38 15.17 11.92
N GLY A 123 -3.52 15.45 13.23
CA GLY A 123 -4.50 16.40 13.76
C GLY A 123 -5.94 15.93 13.75
N ALA A 124 -6.19 14.62 13.63
CA ALA A 124 -7.56 14.09 13.70
C ALA A 124 -8.15 14.30 15.11
N ALA A 125 -9.43 14.68 15.19
CA ALA A 125 -10.16 14.83 16.45
C ALA A 125 -10.37 13.49 17.17
N GLU A 126 -10.55 12.41 16.41
CA GLU A 126 -10.79 11.07 16.92
C GLU A 126 -10.20 9.99 15.99
N PRO A 127 -9.99 8.74 16.46
CA PRO A 127 -9.60 7.65 15.59
C PRO A 127 -10.70 7.28 14.59
N LEU A 128 -10.34 6.64 13.49
CA LEU A 128 -11.32 6.11 12.53
C LEU A 128 -12.10 4.94 13.12
N ASN A 129 -13.40 4.89 12.84
CA ASN A 129 -14.17 3.67 12.95
C ASN A 129 -13.99 2.85 11.66
N ALA A 130 -13.36 1.67 11.76
CA ALA A 130 -13.15 0.79 10.62
C ALA A 130 -14.46 0.40 9.93
N ALA A 131 -15.53 0.17 10.71
CA ALA A 131 -16.81 -0.26 10.16
C ALA A 131 -17.43 0.84 9.30
N ASP A 132 -17.45 2.08 9.79
CA ASP A 132 -18.00 3.22 9.06
C ASP A 132 -17.16 3.52 7.81
N VAL A 133 -15.84 3.59 7.95
CA VAL A 133 -14.90 3.88 6.84
C VAL A 133 -15.00 2.84 5.74
N ILE A 134 -15.25 1.57 6.07
CA ILE A 134 -15.23 0.48 5.10
C ILE A 134 -16.63 0.20 4.56
N TYR A 135 -17.61 0.08 5.44
CA TYR A 135 -18.96 -0.44 5.13
C TYR A 135 -20.09 0.59 5.25
N GLY A 136 -19.82 1.79 5.78
CA GLY A 136 -20.81 2.85 5.91
C GLY A 136 -21.48 3.17 4.57
N ASN A 137 -22.66 3.81 4.59
CA ASN A 137 -23.40 4.19 3.39
C ASN A 137 -22.65 5.20 2.48
N GLU A 138 -21.47 5.64 2.92
CA GLU A 138 -20.51 6.42 2.15
C GLU A 138 -19.07 5.92 2.36
N GLY A 139 -18.88 4.70 2.85
CA GLY A 139 -17.58 4.07 3.09
C GLY A 139 -16.88 3.56 1.83
N LEU A 140 -15.62 3.16 1.95
CA LEU A 140 -14.75 2.73 0.86
C LEU A 140 -15.33 1.56 0.07
N LEU A 141 -15.78 0.48 0.73
CA LEU A 141 -16.32 -0.68 0.03
C LEU A 141 -17.71 -0.40 -0.53
N TYR A 142 -18.50 0.43 0.15
CA TYR A 142 -19.76 0.91 -0.40
C TYR A 142 -19.53 1.64 -1.73
N TRP A 143 -18.63 2.64 -1.77
CA TRP A 143 -18.33 3.36 -3.01
C TRP A 143 -17.66 2.48 -4.07
N ALA A 144 -16.76 1.60 -3.64
CA ALA A 144 -16.09 0.65 -4.52
C ALA A 144 -17.10 -0.26 -5.23
N SER A 145 -18.03 -0.86 -4.49
CA SER A 145 -19.08 -1.72 -5.06
C SER A 145 -20.02 -0.99 -6.03
N ARG A 146 -20.16 0.32 -5.87
CA ARG A 146 -20.96 1.16 -6.76
C ARG A 146 -20.20 1.59 -8.01
N GLY A 147 -18.91 1.27 -8.13
CA GLY A 147 -18.07 1.73 -9.23
C GLY A 147 -17.87 3.25 -9.22
N ALA A 148 -18.01 3.89 -8.05
CA ALA A 148 -17.87 5.32 -7.95
C ALA A 148 -16.42 5.72 -8.23
N ARG A 149 -16.22 6.55 -9.26
CA ARG A 149 -14.87 6.95 -9.69
C ARG A 149 -14.25 7.94 -8.71
N TRP A 150 -13.03 7.67 -8.27
CA TRP A 150 -12.12 8.69 -7.76
C TRP A 150 -11.66 9.56 -8.92
N ALA A 151 -12.22 10.77 -9.06
CA ALA A 151 -11.75 11.74 -10.05
C ALA A 151 -11.34 13.03 -9.34
N ASP A 152 -10.05 13.15 -9.08
CA ASP A 152 -9.40 14.45 -8.93
C ASP A 152 -9.27 15.07 -10.35
N ASP A 153 -9.45 16.39 -10.45
CA ASP A 153 -9.32 17.26 -11.65
C ASP A 153 -10.60 17.83 -12.30
N GLY A 154 -11.66 18.12 -11.53
CA GLY A 154 -12.66 19.11 -11.99
C GLY A 154 -13.97 19.14 -11.23
N GLN A 155 -14.13 20.15 -10.35
CA GLN A 155 -15.40 20.66 -9.80
C GLN A 155 -16.49 19.65 -9.39
N TYR A 156 -16.15 18.44 -8.91
CA TYR A 156 -17.06 17.62 -8.14
C TYR A 156 -16.40 17.09 -6.88
N GLN A 157 -16.87 17.65 -5.76
CA GLN A 157 -16.50 17.32 -4.39
C GLN A 157 -16.90 15.88 -4.00
N GLY A 158 -17.87 15.26 -4.68
CA GLY A 158 -18.33 13.85 -4.65
C GLY A 158 -17.83 12.97 -3.49
N ILE A 159 -17.05 11.94 -3.79
CA ILE A 159 -16.68 10.89 -2.80
C ILE A 159 -15.91 11.46 -1.62
N ARG A 160 -14.92 12.35 -1.86
CA ARG A 160 -14.13 12.96 -0.79
C ARG A 160 -14.97 13.87 0.10
N SER A 161 -15.97 14.59 -0.44
CA SER A 161 -16.87 15.45 0.34
C SER A 161 -18.03 14.74 1.00
N LEU A 162 -18.40 13.57 0.50
CA LEU A 162 -19.37 12.67 1.12
C LEU A 162 -18.71 11.95 2.31
N LEU A 163 -17.48 11.47 2.10
CA LEU A 163 -16.64 10.97 3.19
C LEU A 163 -16.19 12.07 4.16
N ALA A 164 -16.01 13.34 3.73
CA ALA A 164 -15.44 14.39 4.58
C ALA A 164 -16.18 14.59 5.92
N PRO A 165 -17.53 14.60 5.98
CA PRO A 165 -18.28 14.55 7.23
C PRO A 165 -17.98 13.35 8.14
N GLU A 166 -17.61 12.19 7.56
CA GLU A 166 -17.26 10.97 8.29
C GLU A 166 -15.75 10.84 8.57
N LEU A 167 -14.94 11.76 8.02
CA LEU A 167 -13.54 11.85 8.32
C LEU A 167 -13.35 12.55 9.69
N PRO A 168 -12.33 12.17 10.47
CA PRO A 168 -12.13 12.67 11.82
C PRO A 168 -11.50 14.07 11.86
N TRP A 169 -11.65 14.85 10.79
CA TRP A 169 -11.15 16.22 10.65
C TRP A 169 -12.33 17.14 10.37
N GLU A 170 -12.22 18.39 10.83
CA GLU A 170 -13.24 19.39 10.57
C GLU A 170 -13.30 19.71 9.08
N LEU A 171 -14.51 19.98 8.56
CA LEU A 171 -14.69 20.30 7.14
C LEU A 171 -13.83 21.49 6.69
N GLU A 172 -13.59 22.46 7.59
CA GLU A 172 -12.72 23.61 7.33
C GLU A 172 -11.27 23.20 7.06
N GLU A 173 -10.75 22.19 7.78
CA GLU A 173 -9.39 21.67 7.61
C GLU A 173 -9.24 20.98 6.26
N LEU A 174 -10.28 20.29 5.81
CA LEU A 174 -10.31 19.55 4.55
C LEU A 174 -10.49 20.44 3.31
N THR A 175 -10.75 21.75 3.48
CA THR A 175 -10.95 22.70 2.36
C THR A 175 -9.72 22.87 1.49
N SER A 176 -8.52 22.74 2.05
CA SER A 176 -7.26 22.82 1.31
C SER A 176 -6.11 22.18 2.09
N ILE A 177 -5.08 21.71 1.39
CA ILE A 177 -3.88 21.14 2.02
C ILE A 177 -3.25 22.13 3.01
N THR A 178 -3.25 23.43 2.71
CA THR A 178 -2.66 24.47 3.57
C THR A 178 -3.42 24.63 4.89
N ARG A 179 -4.76 24.50 4.87
CA ARG A 179 -5.59 24.48 6.08
C ARG A 179 -5.38 23.18 6.86
N PHE A 180 -5.37 22.06 6.16
CA PHE A 180 -5.17 20.75 6.79
C PHE A 180 -3.86 20.66 7.58
N VAL A 181 -2.77 21.23 7.07
CA VAL A 181 -1.47 21.17 7.75
C VAL A 181 -1.21 22.30 8.73
N GLU A 182 -2.16 23.22 8.90
CA GLU A 182 -2.03 24.37 9.80
C GLU A 182 -1.89 23.87 11.25
N GLY A 183 -0.77 24.19 11.91
CA GLY A 183 -0.49 23.70 13.27
C GLY A 183 0.10 22.29 13.36
N LEU A 184 0.32 21.60 12.22
CA LEU A 184 1.03 20.31 12.18
C LEU A 184 2.55 20.54 12.09
N ASP A 185 3.12 21.08 13.16
CA ASP A 185 4.54 21.44 13.30
C ASP A 185 5.41 20.31 13.89
N GLU A 186 4.80 19.17 14.19
CA GLU A 186 5.54 18.00 14.67
C GLU A 186 6.54 17.50 13.62
N PRO A 187 7.78 17.17 14.03
CA PRO A 187 8.73 16.52 13.13
C PRO A 187 8.21 15.17 12.64
N GLY A 188 8.48 14.85 11.37
CA GLY A 188 8.14 13.56 10.77
C GLY A 188 8.73 12.35 11.51
N ASP A 189 9.71 12.55 12.40
CA ASP A 189 10.20 11.52 13.32
C ASP A 189 9.11 10.99 14.28
N THR A 190 8.15 11.83 14.68
CA THR A 190 6.97 11.36 15.45
C THR A 190 6.11 10.46 14.59
N LEU A 191 5.77 10.90 13.38
CA LEU A 191 5.03 10.13 12.38
C LEU A 191 5.70 8.77 12.13
N ALA A 192 7.02 8.75 11.97
CA ALA A 192 7.81 7.53 11.83
C ALA A 192 7.75 6.58 13.04
N ARG A 193 7.61 7.09 14.27
CA ARG A 193 7.38 6.23 15.46
C ARG A 193 6.01 5.54 15.38
N HIS A 194 4.97 6.23 14.93
CA HIS A 194 3.65 5.63 14.75
C HIS A 194 3.65 4.59 13.63
N LEU A 195 4.34 4.83 12.51
CA LEU A 195 4.52 3.84 11.45
C LEU A 195 5.15 2.54 11.95
N VAL A 196 6.12 2.61 12.87
CA VAL A 196 6.69 1.43 13.52
C VAL A 196 5.68 0.71 14.40
N SER A 197 4.85 1.44 15.14
CA SER A 197 3.78 0.84 15.95
C SER A 197 2.82 0.04 15.08
N ILE A 198 2.40 0.61 13.94
CA ILE A 198 1.56 -0.06 12.95
C ILE A 198 2.27 -1.31 12.40
N ALA A 199 3.54 -1.20 12.00
CA ALA A 199 4.32 -2.34 11.47
C ALA A 199 4.45 -3.49 12.48
N ASN A 200 4.57 -3.17 13.78
CA ASN A 200 4.57 -4.17 14.85
C ASN A 200 3.21 -4.83 15.01
N ALA A 201 2.13 -4.05 15.01
CA ALA A 201 0.77 -4.55 15.19
C ALA A 201 0.34 -5.48 14.03
N LEU A 202 0.73 -5.14 12.79
CA LEU A 202 0.56 -6.01 11.61
C LEU A 202 1.30 -7.35 11.73
N GLY A 203 2.34 -7.43 12.57
CA GLY A 203 3.04 -8.69 12.86
C GLY A 203 2.18 -9.70 13.62
N GLY A 204 1.17 -9.26 14.36
CA GLY A 204 0.20 -10.16 15.00
C GLY A 204 -0.66 -10.93 13.98
N LEU A 205 -0.94 -10.33 12.81
CA LEU A 205 -1.72 -10.94 11.73
C LEU A 205 -0.95 -12.04 11.02
N ASP A 206 0.36 -11.82 10.81
CA ASP A 206 1.26 -12.80 10.20
C ASP A 206 1.23 -14.14 10.96
N ALA A 207 1.28 -14.08 12.30
CA ALA A 207 1.24 -15.27 13.15
C ALA A 207 -0.08 -16.05 13.03
N GLN A 208 -1.22 -15.36 12.90
CA GLN A 208 -2.53 -16.02 12.75
C GLN A 208 -2.67 -16.69 11.38
N LEU A 209 -2.27 -15.98 10.31
CA LEU A 209 -2.24 -16.57 8.97
C LEU A 209 -1.32 -17.81 8.94
N GLN A 210 -0.26 -17.82 9.74
CA GLN A 210 0.67 -18.95 9.80
C GLN A 210 0.02 -20.19 10.41
N VAL A 211 -0.78 -20.01 11.47
CA VAL A 211 -1.55 -21.10 12.08
C VAL A 211 -2.47 -21.76 11.04
N ALA A 212 -3.17 -20.96 10.24
CA ALA A 212 -4.04 -21.47 9.19
C ALA A 212 -3.28 -22.23 8.09
N ILE A 213 -2.12 -21.73 7.69
CA ILE A 213 -1.29 -22.37 6.65
C ILE A 213 -0.69 -23.70 7.13
N ASP A 214 -0.26 -23.74 8.40
CA ASP A 214 0.40 -24.91 9.00
C ASP A 214 -0.59 -26.00 9.43
N ASP A 215 -1.88 -25.68 9.60
CA ASP A 215 -2.91 -26.65 9.92
C ASP A 215 -3.06 -27.67 8.77
N PRO A 216 -2.75 -28.97 8.97
CA PRO A 216 -2.90 -29.99 7.94
C PRO A 216 -4.36 -30.22 7.52
N ASP A 217 -5.33 -29.92 8.39
CA ASP A 217 -6.75 -30.13 8.14
C ASP A 217 -7.41 -28.91 7.49
N PHE A 218 -6.74 -27.75 7.43
CA PHE A 218 -7.22 -26.56 6.74
C PHE A 218 -7.29 -26.79 5.23
N VAL A 219 -8.50 -26.68 4.67
CA VAL A 219 -8.75 -26.86 3.23
C VAL A 219 -8.94 -25.52 2.54
N ARG A 220 -9.86 -24.69 3.03
CA ARG A 220 -10.19 -23.37 2.46
C ARG A 220 -11.03 -22.55 3.43
N PHE A 221 -10.89 -21.24 3.35
CA PHE A 221 -11.74 -20.27 4.02
C PHE A 221 -12.62 -19.54 3.00
N TYR A 222 -13.91 -19.37 3.30
CA TYR A 222 -14.85 -18.65 2.45
C TYR A 222 -15.10 -17.25 3.00
N VAL A 223 -14.91 -16.23 2.17
CA VAL A 223 -15.32 -14.85 2.45
C VAL A 223 -16.56 -14.56 1.61
N PRO A 224 -17.73 -14.32 2.24
CA PRO A 224 -18.94 -13.94 1.52
C PRO A 224 -18.71 -12.67 0.70
N GLY A 225 -19.21 -12.63 -0.55
CA GLY A 225 -19.06 -11.46 -1.41
C GLY A 225 -19.83 -10.24 -0.89
N GLU A 226 -20.87 -10.49 -0.09
CA GLU A 226 -21.65 -9.49 0.62
C GLU A 226 -20.77 -8.59 1.49
N VAL A 227 -19.63 -9.10 2.01
CA VAL A 227 -18.63 -8.27 2.71
C VAL A 227 -18.15 -7.11 1.82
N PHE A 228 -18.07 -7.31 0.51
CA PHE A 228 -17.67 -6.29 -0.47
C PHE A 228 -18.87 -5.61 -1.14
N HIS A 229 -20.06 -5.68 -0.51
CA HIS A 229 -21.36 -5.21 -1.00
C HIS A 229 -21.83 -5.84 -2.33
N ASP A 230 -21.14 -6.86 -2.85
CA ASP A 230 -21.55 -7.58 -4.06
C ASP A 230 -21.25 -9.09 -3.97
N PRO A 231 -22.26 -9.97 -4.08
CA PRO A 231 -22.07 -11.42 -3.94
C PRO A 231 -21.15 -12.04 -5.00
N SER A 232 -20.96 -11.38 -6.16
CA SER A 232 -20.02 -11.84 -7.19
C SER A 232 -18.54 -11.73 -6.76
N LEU A 233 -18.25 -10.93 -5.73
CA LEU A 233 -16.91 -10.75 -5.16
C LEU A 233 -16.55 -11.77 -4.09
N SER A 234 -17.33 -12.85 -3.94
CA SER A 234 -17.02 -13.91 -2.98
C SER A 234 -15.63 -14.50 -3.19
N LEU A 235 -14.91 -14.72 -2.08
CA LEU A 235 -13.57 -15.26 -2.10
C LEU A 235 -13.54 -16.65 -1.47
N THR A 236 -12.83 -17.57 -2.11
CA THR A 236 -12.43 -18.83 -1.53
C THR A 236 -10.91 -18.83 -1.44
N LEU A 237 -10.40 -18.74 -0.21
CA LEU A 237 -8.98 -18.61 0.09
C LEU A 237 -8.43 -19.96 0.56
N GLY A 238 -7.49 -20.54 -0.19
CA GLY A 238 -6.69 -21.66 0.26
C GLY A 238 -5.37 -21.20 0.88
N ARG A 239 -4.49 -22.15 1.15
CA ARG A 239 -3.18 -21.86 1.79
C ARG A 239 -2.30 -20.94 0.93
N ALA A 240 -2.37 -21.08 -0.40
CA ALA A 240 -1.60 -20.25 -1.32
C ALA A 240 -2.04 -18.77 -1.28
N GLU A 241 -3.34 -18.53 -1.19
CA GLU A 241 -3.92 -17.18 -1.04
C GLU A 241 -3.52 -16.57 0.31
N LEU A 242 -3.65 -17.33 1.41
CA LEU A 242 -3.24 -16.86 2.73
C LEU A 242 -1.74 -16.53 2.78
N ALA A 243 -0.89 -17.36 2.17
CA ALA A 243 0.54 -17.09 2.05
C ALA A 243 0.85 -15.85 1.19
N THR A 244 0.03 -15.58 0.15
CA THR A 244 0.13 -14.35 -0.65
C THR A 244 -0.22 -13.11 0.19
N ILE A 245 -1.27 -13.21 1.02
CA ILE A 245 -1.66 -12.14 1.95
C ILE A 245 -0.55 -11.89 2.98
N GLN A 246 0.04 -12.94 3.56
CA GLN A 246 1.21 -12.81 4.44
C GLN A 246 2.38 -12.12 3.75
N ALA A 247 2.68 -12.49 2.50
CA ALA A 247 3.75 -11.87 1.73
C ALA A 247 3.51 -10.36 1.57
N ALA A 248 2.29 -9.96 1.23
CA ALA A 248 1.91 -8.55 1.09
C ALA A 248 2.03 -7.78 2.43
N LEU A 249 1.54 -8.35 3.53
CA LEU A 249 1.70 -7.78 4.88
C LEU A 249 3.17 -7.53 5.22
N GLN A 250 4.03 -8.49 4.91
CA GLN A 250 5.46 -8.39 5.19
C GLN A 250 6.16 -7.34 4.31
N VAL A 251 5.72 -7.14 3.07
CA VAL A 251 6.18 -6.01 2.24
C VAL A 251 5.81 -4.67 2.88
N VAL A 252 4.56 -4.52 3.34
CA VAL A 252 4.11 -3.30 4.02
C VAL A 252 4.95 -3.04 5.27
N ARG A 253 5.13 -4.05 6.13
CA ARG A 253 5.98 -3.95 7.32
C ARG A 253 7.41 -3.55 6.97
N ALA A 254 8.00 -4.21 5.96
CA ALA A 254 9.35 -3.90 5.51
C ALA A 254 9.48 -2.42 5.11
N ALA A 255 8.49 -1.88 4.40
CA ALA A 255 8.55 -0.52 3.93
C ALA A 255 8.32 0.51 5.05
N LEU A 256 7.40 0.25 5.98
CA LEU A 256 7.21 1.08 7.18
C LEU A 256 8.49 1.15 8.03
N TYR A 257 9.17 0.01 8.22
CA TYR A 257 10.47 -0.03 8.89
C TYR A 257 11.57 0.71 8.11
N ALA A 258 11.60 0.56 6.79
CA ALA A 258 12.60 1.24 5.95
C ALA A 258 12.45 2.76 6.02
N LEU A 259 11.23 3.27 5.86
CA LEU A 259 10.93 4.70 5.95
C LEU A 259 11.34 5.23 7.32
N SER A 260 10.85 4.60 8.38
CA SER A 260 11.09 5.04 9.75
C SER A 260 12.55 4.92 10.21
N ALA A 261 13.44 4.27 9.46
CA ALA A 261 14.86 4.23 9.79
C ALA A 261 15.59 5.57 9.56
N TYR A 262 15.06 6.42 8.68
CA TYR A 262 15.66 7.68 8.32
C TYR A 262 15.25 8.80 9.27
N GLU A 263 16.09 9.83 9.36
CA GLU A 263 15.77 11.06 10.07
C GLU A 263 14.79 11.90 9.25
N HIS A 264 13.68 12.30 9.87
CA HIS A 264 12.62 13.07 9.26
C HIS A 264 12.46 14.42 9.99
N ARG A 265 13.38 15.35 9.67
CA ARG A 265 13.37 16.72 10.19
C ARG A 265 12.36 17.64 9.50
N TRP A 266 11.61 17.13 8.54
CA TRP A 266 10.54 17.86 7.88
C TRP A 266 9.29 17.83 8.75
N THR A 267 8.45 18.83 8.59
CA THR A 267 7.14 18.97 9.24
C THR A 267 6.08 19.08 8.15
N LEU A 268 4.83 18.65 8.39
CA LEU A 268 3.76 18.78 7.40
C LEU A 268 3.45 20.26 7.11
N GLU A 269 3.41 21.11 8.14
CA GLU A 269 3.25 22.55 7.97
C GLU A 269 4.40 23.16 7.17
N GLY A 270 5.65 22.80 7.47
CA GLY A 270 6.81 23.24 6.68
C GLY A 270 6.76 22.79 5.21
N ALA A 271 6.27 21.57 4.94
CA ALA A 271 6.20 21.02 3.59
C ALA A 271 5.04 21.58 2.75
N PHE A 272 3.90 21.94 3.38
CA PHE A 272 2.67 22.29 2.66
C PHE A 272 1.90 23.52 3.18
N GLY A 273 2.41 24.18 4.21
CA GLY A 273 1.75 25.25 4.95
C GLY A 273 1.89 26.66 4.35
N ALA A 274 1.72 27.67 5.21
CA ALA A 274 1.34 29.03 4.84
C ALA A 274 2.36 29.85 4.03
N TRP A 275 3.58 29.35 3.77
CA TRP A 275 4.49 30.00 2.81
C TRP A 275 3.88 30.06 1.39
N ARG A 276 2.80 29.32 1.10
CA ARG A 276 1.96 29.52 -0.10
C ARG A 276 1.21 30.86 -0.13
N GLN A 277 0.93 31.45 1.04
CA GLN A 277 0.18 32.70 1.19
C GLN A 277 1.14 33.88 1.47
N ASP A 278 2.21 33.63 2.22
CA ASP A 278 3.21 34.63 2.64
C ASP A 278 4.47 34.61 1.76
N VAL A 279 4.34 34.36 0.46
CA VAL A 279 5.47 34.58 -0.43
C VAL A 279 5.74 36.08 -0.45
N ASN A 280 6.76 36.50 0.30
CA ASN A 280 7.29 37.85 0.23
C ASN A 280 7.58 38.13 -1.24
N LEU A 281 6.96 39.17 -1.79
CA LEU A 281 7.19 39.63 -3.16
C LEU A 281 8.68 39.96 -3.43
N ASP A 282 9.48 40.03 -2.36
CA ASP A 282 10.92 40.27 -2.34
C ASP A 282 11.79 38.98 -2.27
N ASP A 283 11.22 37.76 -2.20
CA ASP A 283 12.01 36.51 -2.34
C ASP A 283 12.46 36.35 -3.81
N GLU A 284 13.76 36.28 -4.04
CA GLU A 284 14.36 36.10 -5.37
C GLU A 284 13.77 34.90 -6.13
N ARG A 285 13.32 33.85 -5.41
CA ARG A 285 12.67 32.68 -6.01
C ARG A 285 11.27 32.97 -6.51
N TYR A 286 10.52 33.82 -5.82
CA TYR A 286 9.21 34.28 -6.30
C TYR A 286 9.36 35.16 -7.54
N VAL A 287 10.34 36.07 -7.53
CA VAL A 287 10.70 36.88 -8.71
C VAL A 287 11.15 36.00 -9.88
N ALA A 288 11.74 34.83 -9.60
CA ALA A 288 12.10 33.79 -10.59
C ALA A 288 10.94 32.85 -10.97
N GLY A 289 9.71 33.14 -10.55
CA GLY A 289 8.50 32.41 -10.96
C GLY A 289 8.29 31.06 -10.25
N TYR A 290 8.76 30.91 -9.01
CA TYR A 290 8.47 29.71 -8.20
C TYR A 290 6.98 29.68 -7.82
N THR A 291 6.33 28.58 -8.17
CA THR A 291 4.99 28.17 -7.74
C THR A 291 5.03 27.59 -6.33
N PRO A 292 3.86 27.45 -5.69
CA PRO A 292 3.73 26.70 -4.46
C PRO A 292 4.48 25.36 -4.44
N THR A 293 4.20 24.49 -5.42
CA THR A 293 4.82 23.16 -5.51
C THR A 293 6.35 23.21 -5.54
N ASP A 294 6.96 24.26 -6.11
CA ASP A 294 8.43 24.42 -6.17
C ASP A 294 9.07 24.54 -4.78
N TYR A 295 8.42 25.27 -3.87
CA TYR A 295 8.91 25.41 -2.50
C TYR A 295 8.72 24.14 -1.68
N THR A 296 7.62 23.40 -1.85
CA THR A 296 7.41 22.08 -1.23
C THR A 296 8.53 21.12 -1.65
N VAL A 297 8.77 21.01 -2.96
CA VAL A 297 9.80 20.11 -3.50
C VAL A 297 11.17 20.51 -2.98
N SER A 298 11.53 21.80 -3.03
CA SER A 298 12.81 22.29 -2.50
C SER A 298 12.97 22.06 -0.98
N TYR A 299 11.91 22.23 -0.20
CA TYR A 299 11.91 22.00 1.24
C TYR A 299 12.16 20.52 1.59
N LEU A 300 11.45 19.61 0.92
CA LEU A 300 11.56 18.17 1.11
C LEU A 300 12.87 17.62 0.56
N ASP A 301 13.31 18.10 -0.61
CA ASP A 301 14.58 17.74 -1.25
C ASP A 301 15.75 17.87 -0.27
N ALA A 302 15.84 19.00 0.43
CA ALA A 302 16.90 19.27 1.40
C ALA A 302 16.85 18.38 2.66
N ARG A 303 15.75 17.64 2.91
CA ARG A 303 15.49 16.95 4.18
C ARG A 303 15.28 15.44 4.07
N LEU A 304 14.84 14.93 2.91
CA LEU A 304 14.53 13.52 2.74
C LEU A 304 15.79 12.65 2.54
N PHE A 305 15.82 11.51 3.23
CA PHE A 305 16.86 10.47 3.11
C PHE A 305 18.30 10.98 3.27
N ARG A 306 18.51 11.99 4.13
CA ARG A 306 19.83 12.61 4.37
C ARG A 306 20.65 11.88 5.41
N ARG A 307 19.99 11.21 6.35
CA ARG A 307 20.65 10.50 7.46
C ARG A 307 19.82 9.31 7.89
N VAL A 308 20.49 8.21 8.19
CA VAL A 308 19.91 7.07 8.90
C VAL A 308 20.00 7.35 10.39
N ALA A 309 18.85 7.47 11.06
CA ALA A 309 18.76 7.71 12.49
C ALA A 309 18.68 6.41 13.29
N GLN A 310 18.01 5.39 12.74
CA GLN A 310 17.74 4.13 13.44
C GLN A 310 18.10 2.92 12.56
N PRO A 311 19.38 2.52 12.50
CA PRO A 311 19.85 1.40 11.69
C PRO A 311 19.15 0.06 11.99
N ASP A 312 18.73 -0.17 13.24
CA ASP A 312 18.02 -1.38 13.64
C ASP A 312 16.69 -1.55 12.88
N ARG A 313 16.03 -0.44 12.50
CA ARG A 313 14.81 -0.47 11.68
C ARG A 313 15.10 -0.95 10.26
N LEU A 314 16.28 -0.66 9.70
CA LEU A 314 16.68 -1.24 8.42
C LEU A 314 16.88 -2.76 8.52
N GLN A 315 17.37 -3.26 9.65
CA GLN A 315 17.49 -4.70 9.89
C GLN A 315 16.12 -5.39 10.02
N ALA A 316 15.18 -4.75 10.72
CA ALA A 316 13.79 -5.20 10.76
C ALA A 316 13.15 -5.20 9.36
N SER A 317 13.38 -4.14 8.58
CA SER A 317 12.94 -4.04 7.19
C SER A 317 13.47 -5.17 6.32
N ARG A 318 14.78 -5.46 6.39
CA ARG A 318 15.41 -6.57 5.68
C ARG A 318 14.79 -7.91 6.04
N THR A 319 14.52 -8.11 7.33
CA THR A 319 13.94 -9.35 7.85
C THR A 319 12.53 -9.56 7.30
N SER A 320 11.68 -8.54 7.39
CA SER A 320 10.33 -8.57 6.83
C SER A 320 10.34 -8.73 5.31
N LEU A 321 11.23 -8.08 4.56
CA LEU A 321 11.32 -8.25 3.12
C LEU A 321 11.76 -9.67 2.73
N ARG A 322 12.69 -10.25 3.48
CA ARG A 322 13.08 -11.67 3.29
C ARG A 322 11.90 -12.59 3.57
N GLU A 323 11.15 -12.36 4.65
CA GLU A 323 9.95 -13.12 4.98
C GLU A 323 8.92 -13.00 3.86
N ALA A 324 8.66 -11.79 3.35
CA ALA A 324 7.77 -11.56 2.23
C ALA A 324 8.13 -12.40 0.99
N LEU A 325 9.41 -12.39 0.60
CA LEU A 325 9.90 -13.17 -0.53
C LEU A 325 9.77 -14.68 -0.27
N SER A 326 10.06 -15.14 0.96
CA SER A 326 9.87 -16.54 1.33
C SER A 326 8.39 -16.95 1.25
N ARG A 327 7.48 -16.16 1.80
CA ARG A 327 6.03 -16.43 1.77
C ARG A 327 5.48 -16.41 0.36
N ALA A 328 5.93 -15.49 -0.48
CA ALA A 328 5.54 -15.44 -1.88
C ALA A 328 5.97 -16.72 -2.62
N ARG A 329 7.17 -17.24 -2.35
CA ARG A 329 7.63 -18.53 -2.90
C ARG A 329 6.83 -19.72 -2.38
N ASP A 330 6.51 -19.72 -1.09
CA ASP A 330 5.67 -20.75 -0.49
C ASP A 330 4.27 -20.74 -1.13
N ALA A 331 3.69 -19.56 -1.38
CA ALA A 331 2.43 -19.40 -2.10
C ALA A 331 2.49 -20.00 -3.51
N LEU A 332 3.55 -19.70 -4.29
CA LEU A 332 3.75 -20.28 -5.62
C LEU A 332 3.80 -21.81 -5.59
N ARG A 333 4.53 -22.37 -4.62
CA ARG A 333 4.67 -23.83 -4.45
C ARG A 333 3.36 -24.48 -4.03
N MET A 334 2.68 -23.91 -3.04
CA MET A 334 1.39 -24.38 -2.56
C MET A 334 0.33 -24.33 -3.67
N GLY A 335 0.31 -23.24 -4.44
CA GLY A 335 -0.59 -23.07 -5.58
C GLY A 335 -0.40 -24.15 -6.65
N LEU A 336 0.84 -24.47 -7.02
CA LEU A 336 1.15 -25.55 -7.96
C LEU A 336 0.71 -26.94 -7.49
N THR A 337 0.72 -27.18 -6.18
CA THR A 337 0.36 -28.47 -5.58
C THR A 337 -1.08 -28.53 -5.09
N SER A 338 -1.82 -27.42 -5.17
CA SER A 338 -3.18 -27.35 -4.66
C SER A 338 -4.11 -28.20 -5.52
N GLU A 339 -4.79 -29.16 -4.88
CA GLU A 339 -5.88 -29.92 -5.51
C GLU A 339 -7.23 -29.20 -5.40
N VAL A 340 -7.28 -28.12 -4.62
CA VAL A 340 -8.51 -27.37 -4.32
C VAL A 340 -8.62 -26.16 -5.23
N GLN A 341 -9.76 -26.03 -5.89
CA GLN A 341 -10.12 -24.82 -6.63
C GLN A 341 -10.45 -23.69 -5.65
N THR A 342 -9.70 -22.61 -5.74
CA THR A 342 -9.85 -21.36 -4.99
C THR A 342 -10.25 -20.23 -5.95
N THR A 343 -10.36 -19.00 -5.45
CA THR A 343 -10.65 -17.84 -6.33
C THR A 343 -9.51 -17.58 -7.32
N LEU A 344 -8.26 -17.82 -6.92
CA LEU A 344 -7.12 -17.72 -7.82
C LEU A 344 -6.94 -19.03 -8.60
N ARG A 345 -6.67 -18.89 -9.90
CA ARG A 345 -6.54 -20.00 -10.85
C ARG A 345 -5.09 -20.40 -11.01
N TRP A 346 -4.54 -21.07 -10.00
CA TRP A 346 -3.13 -21.50 -9.97
C TRP A 346 -2.73 -22.45 -11.11
N GLU A 347 -3.71 -23.06 -11.78
CA GLU A 347 -3.51 -23.92 -12.94
C GLU A 347 -3.35 -23.17 -14.28
N GLN A 348 -3.68 -21.88 -14.35
CA GLN A 348 -3.61 -21.09 -15.60
C GLN A 348 -2.19 -20.63 -15.93
N PRO A 349 -1.39 -20.11 -14.98
CA PRO A 349 -0.01 -19.80 -15.26
C PRO A 349 0.78 -21.06 -15.64
N THR A 350 1.73 -20.92 -16.57
CA THR A 350 2.60 -22.05 -16.93
C THR A 350 3.53 -22.39 -15.77
N VAL A 351 3.84 -23.68 -15.62
CA VAL A 351 4.82 -24.15 -14.63
C VAL A 351 6.18 -23.45 -14.83
N GLU A 352 6.55 -23.18 -16.08
CA GLU A 352 7.77 -22.44 -16.42
C GLU A 352 7.73 -21.00 -15.89
N ASN A 353 6.63 -20.26 -16.06
CA ASN A 353 6.50 -18.90 -15.53
C ASN A 353 6.62 -18.90 -14.00
N ILE A 354 5.97 -19.85 -13.32
CA ILE A 354 6.05 -19.98 -11.85
C ILE A 354 7.48 -20.27 -11.39
N GLN A 355 8.19 -21.18 -12.07
CA GLN A 355 9.59 -21.50 -11.77
C GLN A 355 10.50 -20.27 -11.96
N ARG A 356 10.33 -19.52 -13.06
CA ARG A 356 11.09 -18.29 -13.31
C ARG A 356 10.87 -17.23 -12.23
N ILE A 357 9.63 -17.08 -11.74
CA ILE A 357 9.30 -16.15 -10.65
C ILE A 357 9.86 -16.65 -9.31
N ASP A 358 9.79 -17.95 -9.00
CA ASP A 358 10.41 -18.51 -7.77
C ASP A 358 11.92 -18.25 -7.75
N GLU A 359 12.60 -18.46 -8.89
CA GLU A 359 14.03 -18.19 -9.05
C GLU A 359 14.35 -16.70 -8.89
N LEU A 360 13.53 -15.82 -9.47
CA LEU A 360 13.65 -14.38 -9.26
C LEU A 360 13.55 -14.02 -7.76
N PHE A 361 12.52 -14.51 -7.06
CA PHE A 361 12.36 -14.24 -5.62
C PHE A 361 13.50 -14.83 -4.78
N SER A 362 14.02 -15.98 -5.18
CA SER A 362 15.21 -16.56 -4.56
C SER A 362 16.45 -15.69 -4.76
N ALA A 363 16.65 -15.15 -5.97
CA ALA A 363 17.76 -14.24 -6.27
C ALA A 363 17.62 -12.90 -5.52
N LEU A 364 16.41 -12.34 -5.46
CA LEU A 364 16.14 -11.14 -4.66
C LEU A 364 16.42 -11.37 -3.17
N THR A 365 16.09 -12.56 -2.66
CA THR A 365 16.41 -12.93 -1.26
C THR A 365 17.92 -12.96 -1.02
N GLY A 366 18.70 -13.52 -1.94
CA GLY A 366 20.17 -13.49 -1.89
C GLY A 366 20.71 -12.05 -1.95
N ALA A 367 20.14 -11.23 -2.84
CA ALA A 367 20.55 -9.84 -3.04
C ALA A 367 20.41 -8.98 -1.77
N LEU A 368 19.55 -9.33 -0.82
CA LEU A 368 19.42 -8.63 0.47
C LEU A 368 20.68 -8.71 1.35
N TYR A 369 21.56 -9.68 1.09
CA TYR A 369 22.75 -9.95 1.89
C TYR A 369 24.05 -9.77 1.11
N GLU A 370 24.06 -10.13 -0.17
CA GLU A 370 25.28 -10.09 -0.98
C GLU A 370 24.98 -9.90 -2.48
N PRO A 371 25.98 -9.46 -3.28
CA PRO A 371 25.82 -9.38 -4.73
C PRO A 371 25.37 -10.71 -5.33
N THR A 372 24.19 -10.71 -5.95
CA THR A 372 23.53 -11.91 -6.49
C THR A 372 23.19 -11.71 -7.95
N ALA A 373 23.44 -12.73 -8.78
CA ALA A 373 23.08 -12.71 -10.20
C ALA A 373 21.56 -12.70 -10.36
N LEU A 374 21.04 -11.79 -11.19
CA LEU A 374 19.63 -11.75 -11.50
C LEU A 374 19.33 -12.78 -12.60
N PRO A 375 18.50 -13.81 -12.34
CA PRO A 375 18.20 -14.82 -13.34
C PRO A 375 17.38 -14.21 -14.48
N TYR A 376 17.52 -14.75 -15.69
CA TYR A 376 16.80 -14.32 -16.89
C TYR A 376 16.99 -12.85 -17.28
N SER A 377 18.00 -12.17 -16.73
CA SER A 377 18.29 -10.78 -17.08
C SER A 377 19.09 -10.70 -18.39
N ASP A 378 18.64 -9.85 -19.32
CA ASP A 378 19.39 -9.44 -20.50
C ASP A 378 19.45 -7.90 -20.58
N PRO A 379 20.66 -7.29 -20.57
CA PRO A 379 21.96 -7.89 -20.29
C PRO A 379 22.07 -8.52 -18.89
N ALA A 380 23.06 -9.39 -18.68
CA ALA A 380 23.31 -10.06 -17.40
C ALA A 380 23.69 -9.05 -16.29
N VAL A 381 23.01 -9.12 -15.15
CA VAL A 381 23.15 -8.16 -14.05
C VAL A 381 23.46 -8.85 -12.72
N MET A 382 24.31 -8.22 -11.93
CA MET A 382 24.44 -8.51 -10.49
C MET A 382 23.68 -7.44 -9.70
N LEU A 383 22.83 -7.88 -8.77
CA LEU A 383 22.06 -7.04 -7.87
C LEU A 383 22.57 -7.21 -6.44
N ASN A 384 22.84 -6.10 -5.76
CA ASN A 384 23.24 -6.05 -4.35
C ASN A 384 22.37 -5.05 -3.59
N LEU A 385 21.39 -5.53 -2.84
CA LEU A 385 20.51 -4.73 -1.99
C LEU A 385 21.06 -4.57 -0.56
N SER A 386 22.12 -5.29 -0.19
CA SER A 386 22.71 -5.21 1.16
C SER A 386 23.02 -3.77 1.63
N PRO A 387 23.51 -2.84 0.78
CA PRO A 387 23.85 -1.49 1.22
C PRO A 387 22.64 -0.67 1.70
N PHE A 388 21.42 -1.02 1.29
CA PHE A 388 20.21 -0.37 1.82
C PHE A 388 19.91 -0.75 3.27
N PHE A 389 20.46 -1.87 3.74
CA PHE A 389 20.21 -2.41 5.07
C PHE A 389 21.45 -2.36 5.98
N GLU A 390 22.64 -2.36 5.39
CA GLU A 390 23.93 -2.28 6.07
C GLU A 390 24.38 -0.82 6.22
N GLY A 391 23.84 -0.14 7.23
CA GLY A 391 24.09 1.28 7.50
C GLY A 391 23.16 2.22 6.72
N GLY A 392 22.52 1.72 5.66
CA GLY A 392 21.55 2.43 4.83
C GLY A 392 22.18 3.45 3.89
N ARG A 393 21.46 3.78 2.82
CA ARG A 393 21.95 4.69 1.79
C ARG A 393 21.33 6.07 1.96
N THR A 394 22.16 7.09 1.96
CA THR A 394 21.73 8.48 2.11
C THR A 394 22.19 9.32 0.93
N LEU A 395 21.42 10.36 0.59
CA LEU A 395 21.83 11.32 -0.43
C LEU A 395 22.79 12.38 0.18
N PRO A 396 23.98 12.61 -0.39
CA PRO A 396 24.90 13.65 0.08
C PRO A 396 24.23 15.02 0.14
N PRO A 397 24.48 15.84 1.18
CA PRO A 397 23.73 17.08 1.43
C PRO A 397 23.87 18.12 0.31
N GLU A 398 24.96 18.10 -0.45
CA GLU A 398 25.22 18.93 -1.62
C GLU A 398 24.44 18.52 -2.88
N MET A 399 23.86 17.32 -2.89
CA MET A 399 23.15 16.77 -4.03
C MET A 399 21.64 16.85 -3.79
N SER A 400 20.91 17.32 -4.80
CA SER A 400 19.44 17.35 -4.78
C SER A 400 18.86 16.08 -5.38
N TRP A 401 17.76 15.59 -4.80
CA TRP A 401 16.91 14.55 -5.35
C TRP A 401 16.20 14.99 -6.62
N MET A 402 15.80 16.26 -6.70
CA MET A 402 15.04 16.82 -7.79
C MET A 402 15.76 18.02 -8.41
N VAL A 403 15.66 18.18 -9.72
CA VAL A 403 16.15 19.35 -10.47
C VAL A 403 14.97 19.99 -11.17
N ARG A 404 14.84 21.31 -11.03
CA ARG A 404 13.82 22.08 -11.74
C ARG A 404 14.21 22.22 -13.21
N THR A 405 13.31 21.89 -14.13
CA THR A 405 13.55 22.05 -15.57
C THR A 405 13.25 23.49 -15.98
N GLU A 406 14.30 24.23 -16.39
CA GLU A 406 14.15 25.58 -16.94
C GLU A 406 13.81 25.50 -18.44
N ASP A 407 12.52 25.60 -18.81
CA ASP A 407 12.12 26.40 -20.00
C ASP A 407 10.60 26.68 -20.04
N PRO A 408 10.09 27.70 -19.33
CA PRO A 408 8.89 28.38 -19.79
C PRO A 408 9.34 29.27 -20.95
N THR A 409 9.44 28.73 -22.17
CA THR A 409 9.49 29.60 -23.35
C THR A 409 8.34 30.59 -23.21
N ARG A 410 8.70 31.87 -23.13
CA ARG A 410 7.82 33.04 -23.10
C ARG A 410 6.49 32.70 -23.75
N LEU A 411 5.43 32.74 -22.94
CA LEU A 411 4.05 32.73 -23.40
C LEU A 411 3.84 33.93 -24.32
N ASP A 412 4.09 33.73 -25.62
CA ASP A 412 3.46 34.55 -26.64
C ASP A 412 1.94 34.39 -26.49
N GLU A 413 1.25 35.52 -26.58
CA GLU A 413 -0.15 35.74 -26.25
C GLU A 413 -1.08 34.60 -26.76
N GLY A 414 -1.70 33.87 -25.82
CA GLY A 414 -2.96 33.16 -26.08
C GLY A 414 -2.96 31.63 -26.06
N GLN A 415 -1.89 30.94 -25.63
CA GLN A 415 -1.91 29.49 -25.47
C GLN A 415 -2.12 29.07 -24.01
N ALA A 416 -3.13 28.22 -23.79
CA ALA A 416 -3.51 27.70 -22.47
C ALA A 416 -2.31 27.04 -21.76
N ILE A 417 -2.18 27.32 -20.47
CA ILE A 417 -1.20 26.71 -19.57
C ILE A 417 -1.42 25.20 -19.60
N GLY A 418 -0.46 24.44 -20.13
CA GLY A 418 -0.36 23.02 -19.82
C GLY A 418 0.22 22.90 -18.41
N GLU A 419 -0.52 22.29 -17.49
CA GLU A 419 -0.10 22.01 -16.11
C GLU A 419 1.01 20.93 -16.07
N GLY A 420 2.22 21.28 -16.53
CA GLY A 420 3.39 20.42 -16.42
C GLY A 420 4.08 20.58 -15.07
N PHE A 421 4.28 19.49 -14.33
CA PHE A 421 5.14 19.47 -13.14
C PHE A 421 6.60 19.81 -13.54
N LEU A 422 7.13 20.92 -13.04
CA LEU A 422 8.41 21.52 -13.47
C LEU A 422 9.66 20.90 -12.81
N TRP A 423 9.53 19.74 -12.16
CA TRP A 423 10.65 19.06 -11.51
C TRP A 423 10.84 17.67 -12.08
N GLU A 424 12.10 17.32 -12.30
CA GLU A 424 12.50 15.97 -12.69
C GLU A 424 13.44 15.39 -11.63
N SER A 425 13.44 14.06 -11.51
CA SER A 425 14.39 13.38 -10.62
C SER A 425 15.81 13.60 -11.12
N ASN A 426 16.71 14.00 -10.22
CA ASN A 426 18.12 14.18 -10.52
C ASN A 426 18.75 12.83 -10.90
N PRO A 427 19.18 12.62 -12.16
CA PRO A 427 19.75 11.35 -12.59
C PRO A 427 21.02 10.99 -11.81
N GLU A 428 21.80 11.97 -11.37
CA GLU A 428 23.00 11.76 -10.56
C GLU A 428 22.65 11.25 -9.15
N ALA A 429 21.61 11.81 -8.52
CA ALA A 429 21.13 11.34 -7.22
C ALA A 429 20.60 9.90 -7.30
N LEU A 430 19.84 9.58 -8.35
CA LEU A 430 19.36 8.23 -8.59
C LEU A 430 20.53 7.26 -8.85
N ASP A 431 21.55 7.68 -9.60
CA ASP A 431 22.73 6.85 -9.83
C ASP A 431 23.50 6.57 -8.53
N VAL A 432 23.79 7.62 -7.75
CA VAL A 432 24.52 7.52 -6.48
C VAL A 432 23.77 6.67 -5.45
N VAL A 433 22.46 6.85 -5.30
CA VAL A 433 21.71 6.16 -4.23
C VAL A 433 21.18 4.81 -4.68
N LEU A 434 20.66 4.67 -5.91
CA LEU A 434 19.94 3.46 -6.34
C LEU A 434 20.77 2.53 -7.22
N ARG A 435 21.90 2.99 -7.80
CA ARG A 435 22.65 2.21 -8.77
C ARG A 435 24.06 1.84 -8.31
N GLN A 436 24.86 2.81 -7.88
CA GLN A 436 26.27 2.60 -7.58
C GLN A 436 26.46 1.57 -6.46
N GLY A 437 27.12 0.45 -6.75
CA GLY A 437 27.28 -0.65 -5.80
C GLY A 437 25.98 -1.43 -5.48
N VAL A 438 24.90 -1.14 -6.21
CA VAL A 438 23.63 -1.89 -6.17
C VAL A 438 23.45 -2.71 -7.43
N VAL A 439 23.70 -2.12 -8.60
CA VAL A 439 23.51 -2.76 -9.90
C VAL A 439 24.85 -2.76 -10.63
N GLU A 440 25.39 -3.95 -10.91
CA GLU A 440 26.62 -4.13 -11.66
C GLU A 440 26.38 -4.93 -12.95
N GLY A 441 27.32 -4.83 -13.89
CA GLY A 441 27.26 -5.54 -15.17
C GLY A 441 26.62 -4.76 -16.33
N VAL A 442 26.05 -3.59 -16.05
CA VAL A 442 25.30 -2.79 -17.03
C VAL A 442 25.60 -1.30 -16.93
N ARG A 443 25.55 -0.60 -18.07
CA ARG A 443 25.79 0.87 -18.11
C ARG A 443 24.57 1.66 -17.70
N ALA A 444 24.81 2.86 -17.15
CA ALA A 444 23.77 3.78 -16.69
C ALA A 444 22.66 4.04 -17.70
N GLN A 445 22.91 3.87 -18.99
CA GLN A 445 21.99 4.12 -20.10
C GLN A 445 21.21 2.86 -20.55
N GLU A 446 21.68 1.66 -20.23
CA GLU A 446 21.10 0.40 -20.68
C GLU A 446 19.84 0.03 -19.89
N ASN A 447 18.83 -0.46 -20.59
CA ASN A 447 17.66 -1.09 -19.99
C ASN A 447 18.00 -2.55 -19.73
N VAL A 448 17.81 -3.00 -18.50
CA VAL A 448 17.81 -4.44 -18.19
C VAL A 448 16.40 -4.94 -18.49
N ASN A 449 16.28 -6.16 -18.97
CA ASN A 449 15.01 -6.86 -19.10
C ASN A 449 15.12 -8.17 -18.33
N VAL A 450 14.11 -8.53 -17.55
CA VAL A 450 14.05 -9.83 -16.86
C VAL A 450 12.95 -10.64 -17.54
N ASP A 451 13.35 -11.69 -18.26
CA ASP A 451 12.40 -12.53 -18.99
C ASP A 451 11.68 -13.51 -18.05
N LEU A 452 10.51 -13.10 -17.58
CA LEU A 452 9.62 -13.90 -16.75
C LEU A 452 8.60 -14.74 -17.55
N GLY A 453 8.82 -14.87 -18.87
CA GLY A 453 7.91 -15.58 -19.77
C GLY A 453 6.81 -14.69 -20.36
N GLU A 454 5.81 -15.30 -20.99
CA GLU A 454 4.75 -14.59 -21.72
C GLU A 454 3.98 -13.64 -20.79
N GLY A 455 3.94 -12.34 -21.15
CA GLY A 455 3.31 -11.28 -20.36
C GLY A 455 4.06 -10.87 -19.09
N GLY A 456 5.17 -11.54 -18.75
CA GLY A 456 5.95 -11.30 -17.54
C GLY A 456 5.14 -11.43 -16.25
N LEU A 457 5.51 -10.65 -15.21
CA LEU A 457 4.77 -10.65 -13.94
C LEU A 457 3.31 -10.17 -14.12
N GLY A 458 3.06 -9.23 -15.04
CA GLY A 458 1.71 -8.74 -15.33
C GLY A 458 0.81 -9.84 -15.90
N GLY A 459 1.29 -10.56 -16.92
CA GLY A 459 0.58 -11.70 -17.49
C GLY A 459 0.43 -12.86 -16.52
N PHE A 460 1.39 -13.08 -15.63
CA PHE A 460 1.25 -14.04 -14.53
C PHE A 460 0.10 -13.67 -13.58
N ILE A 461 0.04 -12.42 -13.12
CA ILE A 461 -1.03 -11.93 -12.24
C ILE A 461 -2.39 -12.00 -12.93
N GLU A 462 -2.46 -11.61 -14.20
CA GLU A 462 -3.68 -11.67 -15.00
C GLU A 462 -4.18 -13.11 -15.17
N ALA A 463 -3.28 -14.05 -15.50
CA ALA A 463 -3.63 -15.47 -15.60
C ALA A 463 -4.09 -16.06 -14.24
N LEU A 464 -3.42 -15.67 -13.16
CA LEU A 464 -3.73 -16.14 -11.81
C LEU A 464 -5.07 -15.60 -11.30
N ALA A 465 -5.31 -14.31 -11.45
CA ALA A 465 -6.54 -13.68 -10.96
C ALA A 465 -7.72 -13.92 -11.91
N GLY A 466 -7.46 -14.14 -13.20
CA GLY A 466 -8.45 -14.60 -14.19
C GLY A 466 -9.75 -13.81 -14.17
N ALA A 467 -10.87 -14.54 -14.11
CA ALA A 467 -12.22 -13.94 -14.10
C ALA A 467 -12.55 -13.17 -12.81
N TYR A 468 -11.74 -13.26 -11.75
CA TYR A 468 -11.95 -12.41 -10.59
C TYR A 468 -11.60 -10.94 -10.91
N VAL A 469 -10.59 -10.70 -11.74
CA VAL A 469 -10.29 -9.35 -12.26
C VAL A 469 -11.46 -8.84 -13.09
N GLU A 470 -12.05 -9.69 -13.93
CA GLU A 470 -13.23 -9.35 -14.72
C GLU A 470 -14.44 -9.08 -13.82
N ALA A 471 -14.68 -9.87 -12.78
CA ALA A 471 -15.80 -9.67 -11.84
C ALA A 471 -15.64 -8.36 -11.04
N VAL A 472 -14.43 -8.09 -10.56
CA VAL A 472 -14.03 -6.79 -9.99
C VAL A 472 -14.37 -5.70 -11.01
N GLN A 473 -13.79 -5.75 -12.21
CA GLN A 473 -14.02 -4.76 -13.25
C GLN A 473 -15.51 -4.59 -13.58
N ASP A 474 -16.29 -5.66 -13.65
CA ASP A 474 -17.72 -5.60 -13.91
C ASP A 474 -18.45 -4.88 -12.78
N VAL A 475 -18.18 -5.22 -11.51
CA VAL A 475 -18.75 -4.48 -10.37
C VAL A 475 -18.34 -3.01 -10.40
N TYR A 476 -17.09 -2.71 -10.77
CA TYR A 476 -16.58 -1.32 -10.82
C TYR A 476 -17.02 -0.52 -12.05
N PHE A 477 -17.33 -1.17 -13.19
CA PHE A 477 -17.56 -0.50 -14.48
C PHE A 477 -18.94 -0.75 -15.09
N THR A 478 -19.74 -1.69 -14.58
CA THR A 478 -21.09 -2.00 -15.12
C THR A 478 -22.25 -1.60 -14.20
N THR A 479 -21.98 -1.05 -13.02
CA THR A 479 -22.98 -0.34 -12.21
C THR A 479 -23.45 0.92 -12.94
N ARG A 480 -24.66 0.79 -13.51
CA ARG A 480 -25.45 1.83 -14.15
C ARG A 480 -26.08 2.78 -13.15
#